data_AF-A0A2H9TNY7-F1
#
_entry.id   AF-A0A2H9TNY7-F1
#
_cell.length_a   1.000
_cell.length_b   1.000
_cell.length_c   1.000
_cell.angle_alpha   90.00
_cell.angle_beta   90.00
_cell.angle_gamma   90.00
#
_symmetry.space_group_name_H-M   'P 1'
#
loop_
_entity.id
_entity.type
_entity.pdbx_description
1 polymer ?
#
loop_
_entity_poly.entity_id
_entity_poly.type
_entity_poly.pdbx_seq_one_letter_code
_entity_poly.pdbx_strand_id
1 'polypeptide(L)'
;MFATFIIDMDNLQMVHLMLTAPGINIQRFFESITEPPDRSAQFLHYVRYKRFHHSIFSLTKLFNNAELAHALFLSAQYDGNLLINHPPAIFRFLLRDPNIQQVVLLTVLRQIKQMENLEFFESLCQYGNTRLVAWMFEALHEQMDLTPMIMRALKSPPMVSLMTNYLTDHVPLVERRFRVANTLLAIHDGIFESRPLLERVWSKVENVFGIGIRDNLDFEASRSLFYALLESIVGFENCHSWGVVAALLLHAQTLNDGGSGWTLECTKWLLYRTSNPSLLPPYLTRSLLQRLSITPAEVSYLSGKYLPLYLLPLEERRLLWLRNGPLRVFSSNRLSHGSSWQRCLILQIVNCIDVPTNICYYSFTRPPLPLNDVIFTFAKLSESLTEAVRRDILVGVVPYLLADSRQLNLVLFEGQPAGEEWEQFYSRVATIIGSSPNYLRGRFGLWKIEKYFSPIDLKSLIYTASLQDSNLSVDSEIRSEITRSNL
;
A
#
# COMPACT_ATOMS: atom_id res chain seq x y z
N MET A 1 6.00 -27.44 1.30
CA MET A 1 4.61 -27.77 1.72
C MET A 1 3.59 -27.31 0.68
N PHE A 2 3.48 -26.03 0.30
CA PHE A 2 2.49 -25.60 -0.72
C PHE A 2 2.74 -26.12 -2.14
N ALA A 3 4.00 -26.39 -2.52
CA ALA A 3 4.33 -26.98 -3.82
C ALA A 3 3.83 -28.44 -3.97
N THR A 4 3.54 -29.12 -2.86
CA THR A 4 3.11 -30.52 -2.82
C THR A 4 1.67 -30.68 -2.36
N PHE A 5 1.01 -29.58 -1.96
CA PHE A 5 -0.38 -29.60 -1.53
C PHE A 5 -1.31 -29.66 -2.75
N ILE A 6 -2.12 -30.71 -2.86
CA ILE A 6 -3.11 -30.86 -3.94
C ILE A 6 -4.14 -29.74 -3.80
N ILE A 7 -4.37 -28.98 -4.88
CA ILE A 7 -5.42 -27.98 -4.93
C ILE A 7 -6.44 -28.43 -5.97
N ASP A 8 -7.63 -28.74 -5.50
CA ASP A 8 -8.74 -29.24 -6.29
C ASP A 8 -10.01 -28.45 -6.00
N MET A 9 -11.12 -28.78 -6.66
CA MET A 9 -12.40 -28.09 -6.46
C MET A 9 -12.91 -28.14 -5.03
N ASP A 10 -12.63 -29.23 -4.30
CA ASP A 10 -13.17 -29.44 -2.96
C ASP A 10 -12.47 -28.55 -1.93
N ASN A 11 -11.18 -28.28 -2.12
CA ASN A 11 -10.40 -27.45 -1.21
C ASN A 11 -10.11 -26.02 -1.71
N LEU A 12 -10.47 -25.67 -2.95
CA LEU A 12 -10.17 -24.37 -3.57
C LEU A 12 -10.64 -23.18 -2.73
N GLN A 13 -11.84 -23.28 -2.15
CA GLN A 13 -12.40 -22.23 -1.30
C GLN A 13 -11.60 -22.07 0.01
N MET A 14 -11.15 -23.18 0.60
CA MET A 14 -10.34 -23.15 1.82
C MET A 14 -8.97 -22.52 1.53
N VAL A 15 -8.34 -22.90 0.43
CA VAL A 15 -7.08 -22.28 -0.02
C VAL A 15 -7.26 -20.77 -0.20
N HIS A 16 -8.31 -20.35 -0.89
CA HIS A 16 -8.63 -18.93 -1.03
C HIS A 16 -8.73 -18.23 0.33
N LEU A 17 -9.52 -18.78 1.26
CA LEU A 17 -9.68 -18.21 2.60
C LEU A 17 -8.35 -18.13 3.36
N MET A 18 -7.51 -19.16 3.26
CA MET A 18 -6.17 -19.16 3.88
C MET A 18 -5.25 -18.10 3.27
N LEU A 19 -5.30 -17.88 1.95
CA LEU A 19 -4.48 -16.86 1.28
C LEU A 19 -4.98 -15.44 1.56
N THR A 20 -6.28 -15.26 1.78
CA THR A 20 -6.87 -13.96 2.14
C THR A 20 -6.93 -13.73 3.65
N ALA A 21 -6.56 -14.72 4.47
CA ALA A 21 -6.69 -14.64 5.91
C ALA A 21 -5.81 -13.51 6.46
N PRO A 22 -6.37 -12.66 7.35
CA PRO A 22 -5.57 -11.68 8.08
C PRO A 22 -4.58 -12.40 9.01
N GLY A 23 -3.33 -11.92 9.10
CA GLY A 23 -2.39 -12.34 10.14
C GLY A 23 -1.05 -12.88 9.65
N ILE A 24 -1.05 -13.93 8.83
CA ILE A 24 0.19 -14.52 8.30
C ILE A 24 0.19 -14.35 6.80
N ASN A 25 1.28 -13.80 6.25
CA ASN A 25 1.44 -13.61 4.81
C ASN A 25 1.76 -14.95 4.09
N ILE A 26 0.82 -15.88 4.15
CA ILE A 26 0.83 -17.15 3.41
C ILE A 26 0.78 -16.86 1.91
N GLN A 27 0.03 -15.82 1.52
CA GLN A 27 -0.11 -15.39 0.12
C GLN A 27 1.24 -15.21 -0.56
N ARG A 28 2.16 -14.45 0.03
CA ARG A 28 3.48 -14.19 -0.57
C ARG A 28 4.32 -15.45 -0.76
N PHE A 29 4.23 -16.42 0.15
CA PHE A 29 4.90 -17.71 -0.01
C PHE A 29 4.27 -18.54 -1.12
N PHE A 30 2.94 -18.53 -1.21
CA PHE A 30 2.22 -19.22 -2.28
C PHE A 30 2.54 -18.61 -3.67
N GLU A 31 2.63 -17.28 -3.74
CA GLU A 31 2.92 -16.51 -4.94
C GLU A 31 4.33 -16.75 -5.49
N SER A 32 5.32 -17.02 -4.64
CA SER A 32 6.72 -17.25 -5.04
C SER A 32 6.97 -18.64 -5.63
N ILE A 33 6.00 -19.56 -5.56
CA ILE A 33 6.14 -20.92 -6.07
C ILE A 33 5.88 -20.94 -7.58
N THR A 34 6.84 -21.41 -8.36
CA THR A 34 6.61 -21.85 -9.74
C THR A 34 5.93 -23.21 -9.72
N GLU A 35 4.81 -23.33 -10.45
CA GLU A 35 4.01 -24.53 -10.48
C GLU A 35 4.55 -25.55 -11.48
N PRO A 36 4.55 -26.85 -11.15
CA PRO A 36 4.86 -27.89 -12.11
C PRO A 36 3.78 -27.98 -13.20
N PRO A 37 4.11 -28.46 -14.42
CA PRO A 37 3.18 -28.51 -15.55
C PRO A 37 1.84 -29.18 -15.25
N ASP A 38 1.85 -30.31 -14.54
CA ASP A 38 0.62 -31.06 -14.20
C ASP A 38 -0.33 -30.25 -13.31
N ARG A 39 0.21 -29.47 -12.37
CA ARG A 39 -0.58 -28.62 -11.48
C ARG A 39 -1.06 -27.37 -12.19
N SER A 40 -0.25 -26.81 -13.08
CA SER A 40 -0.68 -25.73 -13.98
C SER A 40 -1.86 -26.19 -14.84
N ALA A 41 -1.81 -27.39 -15.43
CA ALA A 41 -2.93 -27.95 -16.18
C ALA A 41 -4.20 -28.08 -15.35
N GLN A 42 -4.09 -28.49 -14.08
CA GLN A 42 -5.24 -28.52 -13.16
C GLN A 42 -5.81 -27.13 -12.89
N PHE A 43 -4.94 -26.15 -12.64
CA PHE A 43 -5.32 -24.76 -12.42
C PHE A 43 -6.05 -24.13 -13.61
N LEU A 44 -5.75 -24.54 -14.84
CA LEU A 44 -6.49 -24.13 -16.04
C LEU A 44 -7.98 -24.47 -15.98
N HIS A 45 -8.40 -25.50 -15.22
CA HIS A 45 -9.83 -25.77 -15.03
C HIS A 45 -10.52 -24.77 -14.10
N TYR A 46 -9.74 -24.05 -13.28
CA TYR A 46 -10.23 -23.17 -12.23
C TYR A 46 -10.11 -21.69 -12.56
N VAL A 47 -9.39 -21.31 -13.64
CA VAL A 47 -9.21 -19.91 -14.03
C VAL A 47 -10.51 -19.17 -14.36
N ARG A 48 -11.61 -19.88 -14.61
CA ARG A 48 -12.94 -19.27 -14.83
C ARG A 48 -13.58 -18.68 -13.57
N TYR A 49 -13.09 -19.05 -12.38
CA TYR A 49 -13.68 -18.63 -11.11
C TYR A 49 -13.09 -17.29 -10.65
N LYS A 50 -13.68 -16.19 -11.14
CA LYS A 50 -13.23 -14.80 -10.91
C LYS A 50 -12.95 -14.43 -9.45
N ARG A 51 -13.72 -14.98 -8.49
CA ARG A 51 -13.50 -14.75 -7.05
C ARG A 51 -12.10 -15.14 -6.57
N PHE A 52 -11.37 -16.00 -7.27
CA PHE A 52 -10.02 -16.42 -6.91
C PHE A 52 -8.91 -15.60 -7.60
N HIS A 53 -9.25 -14.65 -8.47
CA HIS A 53 -8.27 -13.89 -9.27
C HIS A 53 -7.37 -12.98 -8.44
N HIS A 54 -7.80 -12.53 -7.26
CA HIS A 54 -6.98 -11.68 -6.39
C HIS A 54 -6.17 -12.46 -5.35
N SER A 55 -6.31 -13.79 -5.30
CA SER A 55 -5.68 -14.66 -4.30
C SER A 55 -4.88 -15.78 -4.97
N ILE A 56 -5.56 -16.85 -5.41
CA ILE A 56 -4.93 -18.02 -6.05
C ILE A 56 -4.28 -17.64 -7.38
N PHE A 57 -4.95 -16.81 -8.17
CA PHE A 57 -4.43 -16.34 -9.47
C PHE A 57 -3.97 -14.89 -9.44
N SER A 58 -3.38 -14.46 -8.32
CA SER A 58 -2.86 -13.09 -8.21
C SER A 58 -1.81 -12.80 -9.29
N LEU A 59 -1.63 -11.52 -9.64
CA LEU A 59 -0.65 -11.14 -10.66
C LEU A 59 0.77 -11.62 -10.34
N THR A 60 1.18 -11.59 -9.07
CA THR A 60 2.49 -12.11 -8.66
C THR A 60 2.61 -13.60 -8.95
N LYS A 61 1.55 -14.38 -8.70
CA LYS A 61 1.52 -15.80 -9.03
C LYS A 61 1.58 -16.03 -10.54
N LEU A 62 0.79 -15.28 -11.31
CA LEU A 62 0.75 -15.37 -12.78
C LEU A 62 2.10 -14.96 -13.41
N PHE A 63 2.77 -13.97 -12.85
CA PHE A 63 4.11 -13.55 -13.29
C PHE A 63 5.14 -14.70 -13.22
N ASN A 64 5.05 -15.53 -12.17
CA ASN A 64 5.92 -16.70 -12.02
C ASN A 64 5.47 -17.92 -12.87
N ASN A 65 4.30 -17.85 -13.51
CA ASN A 65 3.65 -18.96 -14.21
C ASN A 65 3.01 -18.48 -15.53
N ALA A 66 3.84 -18.20 -16.54
CA ALA A 66 3.41 -17.55 -17.78
C ALA A 66 2.29 -18.28 -18.54
N GLU A 67 2.30 -19.60 -18.59
CA GLU A 67 1.23 -20.38 -19.26
C GLU A 67 -0.15 -20.15 -18.61
N LEU A 68 -0.20 -20.11 -17.28
CA LEU A 68 -1.42 -19.78 -16.54
C LEU A 68 -1.86 -18.34 -16.82
N ALA A 69 -0.91 -17.40 -16.87
CA ALA A 69 -1.20 -16.01 -17.18
C ALA A 69 -1.86 -15.89 -18.57
N HIS A 70 -1.28 -16.53 -19.59
CA HIS A 70 -1.80 -16.50 -20.96
C HIS A 70 -3.20 -17.07 -21.02
N ALA A 71 -3.42 -18.26 -20.45
CA ALA A 71 -4.73 -18.86 -20.45
C ALA A 71 -5.76 -17.98 -19.74
N LEU A 72 -5.41 -17.41 -18.59
CA LEU A 72 -6.34 -16.61 -17.81
C LEU A 72 -6.71 -15.29 -18.52
N PHE A 73 -5.72 -14.54 -19.02
CA PHE A 73 -5.99 -13.30 -19.76
C PHE A 73 -6.74 -13.57 -21.08
N LEU A 74 -6.38 -14.60 -21.85
CA LEU A 74 -6.97 -14.83 -23.17
C LEU A 74 -8.34 -15.53 -23.13
N SER A 75 -8.56 -16.44 -22.17
CA SER A 75 -9.76 -17.30 -22.17
C SER A 75 -10.77 -16.98 -21.06
N ALA A 76 -10.33 -16.50 -19.89
CA ALA A 76 -11.18 -16.41 -18.70
C ALA A 76 -11.55 -14.99 -18.28
N GLN A 77 -10.98 -13.97 -18.95
CA GLN A 77 -11.12 -12.55 -18.60
C GLN A 77 -10.74 -12.27 -17.14
N TYR A 78 -9.45 -12.02 -16.91
CA TYR A 78 -8.94 -11.67 -15.59
C TYR A 78 -9.76 -10.54 -14.92
N ASP A 79 -9.98 -10.71 -13.62
CA ASP A 79 -10.88 -9.87 -12.81
C ASP A 79 -10.17 -9.34 -11.55
N GLY A 80 -8.92 -9.74 -11.32
CA GLY A 80 -8.12 -9.18 -10.24
C GLY A 80 -7.72 -7.74 -10.56
N ASN A 81 -7.63 -6.89 -9.53
CA ASN A 81 -7.34 -5.48 -9.71
C ASN A 81 -5.88 -5.26 -10.18
N LEU A 82 -5.72 -4.68 -11.38
CA LEU A 82 -4.44 -4.33 -11.98
C LEU A 82 -3.89 -2.98 -11.48
N LEU A 83 -4.73 -2.15 -10.87
CA LEU A 83 -4.44 -0.77 -10.47
C LEU A 83 -4.18 -0.64 -8.97
N ILE A 84 -3.59 -1.67 -8.36
CA ILE A 84 -3.06 -1.67 -7.00
C ILE A 84 -1.53 -1.81 -7.02
N ASN A 85 -0.89 -1.72 -5.85
CA ASN A 85 0.57 -1.81 -5.75
C ASN A 85 1.05 -3.20 -6.18
N HIS A 86 1.78 -3.23 -7.29
CA HIS A 86 2.39 -4.44 -7.85
C HIS A 86 3.86 -4.16 -8.17
N PRO A 87 4.77 -5.14 -8.02
CA PRO A 87 6.15 -4.97 -8.46
C PRO A 87 6.22 -4.55 -9.95
N PRO A 88 7.01 -3.51 -10.32
CA PRO A 88 7.11 -3.04 -11.70
C PRO A 88 7.49 -4.11 -12.74
N ALA A 89 8.21 -5.15 -12.30
CA ALA A 89 8.56 -6.30 -13.12
C ALA A 89 7.33 -7.05 -13.68
N ILE A 90 6.21 -7.06 -12.94
CA ILE A 90 4.94 -7.66 -13.38
C ILE A 90 4.40 -6.90 -14.59
N PHE A 91 4.34 -5.57 -14.51
CA PHE A 91 3.84 -4.77 -15.63
C PHE A 91 4.74 -4.85 -16.85
N ARG A 92 6.07 -4.94 -16.66
CA ARG A 92 7.00 -5.20 -17.76
C ARG A 92 6.69 -6.53 -18.47
N PHE A 93 6.33 -7.58 -17.74
CA PHE A 93 5.90 -8.85 -18.32
C PHE A 93 4.58 -8.68 -19.10
N LEU A 94 3.55 -8.12 -18.46
CA LEU A 94 2.22 -7.96 -19.06
C LEU A 94 2.21 -7.07 -20.32
N LEU A 95 3.04 -6.02 -20.34
CA LEU A 95 3.06 -5.03 -21.42
C LEU A 95 4.00 -5.40 -22.58
N ARG A 96 4.84 -6.42 -22.41
CA ARG A 96 5.74 -6.88 -23.49
C ARG A 96 5.15 -7.99 -24.34
N ASP A 97 4.19 -8.73 -23.81
CA ASP A 97 3.54 -9.80 -24.56
C ASP A 97 2.37 -9.23 -25.40
N PRO A 98 2.46 -9.27 -26.74
CA PRO A 98 1.47 -8.67 -27.63
C PRO A 98 0.11 -9.37 -27.57
N ASN A 99 0.05 -10.64 -27.15
CA ASN A 99 -1.18 -11.41 -27.11
C ASN A 99 -2.06 -10.99 -25.93
N ILE A 100 -1.46 -10.79 -24.76
CA ILE A 100 -2.20 -10.42 -23.54
C ILE A 100 -2.36 -8.91 -23.37
N GLN A 101 -1.49 -8.11 -23.99
CA GLN A 101 -1.45 -6.65 -23.80
C GLN A 101 -2.80 -5.97 -24.03
N GLN A 102 -3.50 -6.26 -25.13
CA GLN A 102 -4.79 -5.64 -25.41
C GLN A 102 -5.83 -5.97 -24.32
N VAL A 103 -5.84 -7.23 -23.84
CA VAL A 103 -6.75 -7.66 -22.78
C VAL A 103 -6.42 -6.98 -21.45
N VAL A 104 -5.13 -6.86 -21.12
CA VAL A 104 -4.64 -6.15 -19.93
C VAL A 104 -5.11 -4.69 -19.95
N LEU A 105 -4.94 -4.01 -21.08
CA LEU A 105 -5.34 -2.60 -21.23
C LEU A 105 -6.87 -2.42 -21.12
N LEU A 106 -7.65 -3.30 -21.74
CA LEU A 106 -9.12 -3.30 -21.59
C LEU A 106 -9.56 -3.59 -20.16
N THR A 107 -8.82 -4.44 -19.45
CA THR A 107 -9.09 -4.74 -18.03
C THR A 107 -8.82 -3.51 -17.16
N VAL A 108 -7.73 -2.80 -17.43
CA VAL A 108 -7.41 -1.53 -16.74
C VAL A 108 -8.50 -0.48 -16.94
N LEU A 109 -8.99 -0.31 -18.16
CA LEU A 109 -10.09 0.64 -18.43
C LEU A 109 -11.32 0.34 -17.57
N ARG A 110 -11.71 -0.94 -17.44
CA ARG A 110 -12.86 -1.35 -16.60
C ARG A 110 -12.62 -1.13 -15.11
N GLN A 111 -11.35 -1.12 -14.68
CA GLN A 111 -10.95 -1.05 -13.27
C GLN A 111 -10.55 0.35 -12.83
N ILE A 112 -10.60 1.36 -13.70
CA ILE A 112 -10.08 2.71 -13.42
C ILE A 112 -10.67 3.35 -12.15
N LYS A 113 -11.94 3.06 -11.86
CA LYS A 113 -12.65 3.53 -10.65
C LYS A 113 -12.15 2.87 -9.36
N GLN A 114 -11.38 1.79 -9.47
CA GLN A 114 -10.75 1.06 -8.36
C GLN A 114 -9.25 1.38 -8.22
N MET A 115 -8.77 2.40 -8.94
CA MET A 115 -7.35 2.77 -8.96
C MET A 115 -6.85 3.22 -7.58
N GLU A 116 -5.81 2.56 -7.09
CA GLU A 116 -5.14 2.86 -5.83
C GLU A 116 -3.76 3.51 -6.01
N ASN A 117 -3.19 3.44 -7.21
CA ASN A 117 -1.91 4.08 -7.59
C ASN A 117 -1.84 4.39 -9.10
N LEU A 118 -0.72 4.98 -9.54
CA LEU A 118 -0.45 5.29 -10.96
C LEU A 118 0.61 4.37 -11.60
N GLU A 119 1.14 3.38 -10.88
CA GLU A 119 2.30 2.58 -11.28
C GLU A 119 2.10 1.85 -12.62
N PHE A 120 0.87 1.42 -12.90
CA PHE A 120 0.52 0.81 -14.19
C PHE A 120 0.74 1.79 -15.35
N PHE A 121 0.27 3.02 -15.23
CA PHE A 121 0.36 4.04 -16.29
C PHE A 121 1.80 4.50 -16.51
N GLU A 122 2.56 4.64 -15.42
CA GLU A 122 3.99 4.91 -15.48
C GLU A 122 4.74 3.76 -16.18
N SER A 123 4.41 2.51 -15.83
CA SER A 123 4.95 1.32 -16.49
C SER A 123 4.54 1.20 -17.95
N LEU A 124 3.33 1.64 -18.31
CA LEU A 124 2.87 1.71 -19.70
C LEU A 124 3.74 2.67 -20.52
N CYS A 125 4.11 3.82 -19.98
CA CYS A 125 5.03 4.74 -20.66
C CYS A 125 6.45 4.21 -20.72
N GLN A 126 6.90 3.49 -19.70
CA GLN A 126 8.26 2.95 -19.65
C GLN A 126 8.47 1.74 -20.55
N TYR A 127 7.48 0.84 -20.64
CA TYR A 127 7.62 -0.46 -21.30
C TYR A 127 6.72 -0.63 -22.53
N GLY A 128 5.65 0.16 -22.65
CA GLY A 128 4.78 0.18 -23.81
C GLY A 128 5.40 0.98 -24.96
N ASN A 129 4.89 0.73 -26.18
CA ASN A 129 5.22 1.54 -27.33
C ASN A 129 4.32 2.79 -27.40
N THR A 130 4.76 3.78 -28.17
CA THR A 130 4.06 5.06 -28.43
C THR A 130 2.60 4.89 -28.84
N ARG A 131 2.30 3.88 -29.67
CA ARG A 131 0.94 3.62 -30.18
C ARG A 131 0.00 3.18 -29.07
N LEU A 132 0.47 2.39 -28.11
CA LEU A 132 -0.34 1.92 -26.99
C LEU A 132 -0.62 3.02 -25.98
N VAL A 133 0.37 3.88 -25.71
CA VAL A 133 0.16 5.04 -24.85
C VAL A 133 -0.87 5.97 -25.48
N ALA A 134 -0.78 6.20 -26.80
CA ALA A 134 -1.78 6.99 -27.53
C ALA A 134 -3.18 6.37 -27.49
N TRP A 135 -3.27 5.06 -27.77
CA TRP A 135 -4.54 4.33 -27.68
C TRP A 135 -5.15 4.39 -26.28
N MET A 136 -4.35 4.24 -25.21
CA MET A 136 -4.83 4.31 -23.84
C MET A 136 -5.35 5.72 -23.50
N PHE A 137 -4.64 6.76 -23.95
CA PHE A 137 -5.10 8.14 -23.80
C PHE A 137 -6.47 8.36 -24.46
N GLU A 138 -6.62 7.92 -25.71
CA GLU A 138 -7.88 8.04 -26.47
C GLU A 138 -9.00 7.23 -25.82
N ALA A 139 -8.75 5.99 -25.41
CA ALA A 139 -9.75 5.14 -24.78
C ALA A 139 -10.24 5.69 -23.43
N LEU A 140 -9.33 6.21 -22.59
CA LEU A 140 -9.69 6.87 -21.33
C LEU A 140 -10.46 8.17 -21.57
N HIS A 141 -10.13 8.89 -22.65
CA HIS A 141 -10.86 10.09 -23.03
C HIS A 141 -12.30 9.75 -23.43
N GLU A 142 -12.49 8.77 -24.31
CA GLU A 142 -13.81 8.32 -24.78
C GLU A 142 -14.70 7.84 -23.62
N GLN A 143 -14.11 7.21 -22.59
CA GLN A 143 -14.83 6.74 -21.41
C GLN A 143 -15.06 7.81 -20.33
N MET A 144 -14.59 9.04 -20.53
CA MET A 144 -14.63 10.11 -19.52
C MET A 144 -13.97 9.70 -18.19
N ASP A 145 -12.84 8.99 -18.28
CA ASP A 145 -12.06 8.52 -17.12
C ASP A 145 -10.61 9.10 -17.12
N LEU A 146 -10.27 9.95 -18.10
CA LEU A 146 -8.97 10.60 -18.21
C LEU A 146 -8.80 11.74 -17.20
N THR A 147 -8.34 11.44 -15.98
CA THR A 147 -8.07 12.45 -14.94
C THR A 147 -6.71 13.14 -15.13
N PRO A 148 -6.45 14.29 -14.46
CA PRO A 148 -5.16 14.99 -14.59
C PRO A 148 -3.96 14.15 -14.14
N MET A 149 -4.17 13.30 -13.13
CA MET A 149 -3.13 12.40 -12.61
C MET A 149 -2.79 11.29 -13.59
N ILE A 150 -3.78 10.73 -14.29
CA ILE A 150 -3.53 9.72 -15.31
C ILE A 150 -2.86 10.36 -16.53
N MET A 151 -3.35 11.52 -16.98
CA MET A 151 -2.71 12.28 -18.06
C MET A 151 -1.25 12.60 -17.74
N ARG A 152 -0.99 12.93 -16.47
CA ARG A 152 0.36 13.13 -15.93
C ARG A 152 1.18 11.84 -15.89
N ALA A 153 0.61 10.71 -15.55
CA ALA A 153 1.36 9.44 -15.55
C ALA A 153 1.72 8.99 -16.97
N LEU A 154 0.91 9.37 -17.97
CA LEU A 154 1.12 9.02 -19.38
C LEU A 154 2.24 9.84 -20.08
N LYS A 155 3.34 10.18 -19.40
CA LYS A 155 4.44 11.01 -19.92
C LYS A 155 5.14 10.36 -21.12
N SER A 156 4.75 10.69 -22.34
CA SER A 156 5.43 10.20 -23.55
C SER A 156 5.47 11.26 -24.65
N PRO A 157 6.45 11.21 -25.58
CA PRO A 157 6.57 12.16 -26.69
C PRO A 157 5.28 12.44 -27.50
N PRO A 158 4.42 11.45 -27.84
CA PRO A 158 3.19 11.73 -28.61
C PRO A 158 2.15 12.54 -27.83
N MET A 159 2.26 12.64 -26.50
CA MET A 159 1.24 13.29 -25.68
C MET A 159 1.03 14.76 -26.04
N VAL A 160 2.06 15.49 -26.46
CA VAL A 160 1.89 16.90 -26.84
C VAL A 160 0.88 17.04 -27.98
N SER A 161 0.97 16.18 -29.00
CA SER A 161 0.03 16.18 -30.12
C SER A 161 -1.36 15.73 -29.69
N LEU A 162 -1.48 14.67 -28.88
CA LEU A 162 -2.77 14.19 -28.40
C LEU A 162 -3.48 15.20 -27.51
N MET A 163 -2.76 15.84 -26.58
CA MET A 163 -3.29 16.90 -25.72
C MET A 163 -3.69 18.13 -26.53
N THR A 164 -2.95 18.45 -27.59
CA THR A 164 -3.32 19.52 -28.52
C THR A 164 -4.66 19.24 -29.22
N ASN A 165 -4.87 18.01 -29.69
CA ASN A 165 -6.11 17.58 -30.33
C ASN A 165 -7.27 17.50 -29.33
N TYR A 166 -6.98 17.05 -28.11
CA TYR A 166 -7.93 16.99 -27.00
C TYR A 166 -8.53 18.36 -26.66
N LEU A 167 -7.76 19.45 -26.80
CA LEU A 167 -8.20 20.84 -26.59
C LEU A 167 -9.04 21.45 -27.72
N THR A 168 -9.68 20.63 -28.56
CA THR A 168 -10.54 21.09 -29.67
C THR A 168 -11.67 22.01 -29.20
N ASP A 169 -12.05 22.97 -30.07
CA ASP A 169 -13.16 23.90 -29.82
C ASP A 169 -14.52 23.38 -30.32
N HIS A 170 -14.58 22.15 -30.84
CA HIS A 170 -15.81 21.54 -31.36
C HIS A 170 -16.63 20.78 -30.30
N VAL A 171 -16.49 21.14 -29.03
CA VAL A 171 -17.22 20.54 -27.91
C VAL A 171 -17.99 21.60 -27.11
N PRO A 172 -19.05 21.21 -26.38
CA PRO A 172 -19.80 22.11 -25.50
C PRO A 172 -18.88 22.87 -24.54
N LEU A 173 -19.25 24.11 -24.20
CA LEU A 173 -18.43 24.99 -23.35
C LEU A 173 -18.06 24.34 -22.01
N VAL A 174 -19.02 23.65 -21.38
CA VAL A 174 -18.80 22.96 -20.10
C VAL A 174 -17.72 21.88 -20.23
N GLU A 175 -17.80 21.04 -21.25
CA GLU A 175 -16.79 20.03 -21.49
C GLU A 175 -15.43 20.67 -21.78
N ARG A 176 -15.42 21.75 -22.59
CA ARG A 176 -14.21 22.51 -22.88
C ARG A 176 -13.54 23.04 -21.61
N ARG A 177 -14.30 23.53 -20.63
CA ARG A 177 -13.80 23.94 -19.31
C ARG A 177 -13.04 22.80 -18.64
N PHE A 178 -13.64 21.62 -18.53
CA PHE A 178 -12.98 20.46 -17.92
C PHE A 178 -11.75 20.02 -18.70
N ARG A 179 -11.80 20.00 -20.05
CA ARG A 179 -10.65 19.64 -20.88
C ARG A 179 -9.47 20.59 -20.67
N VAL A 180 -9.72 21.90 -20.71
CA VAL A 180 -8.68 22.93 -20.49
C VAL A 180 -8.08 22.81 -19.10
N ALA A 181 -8.91 22.68 -18.05
CA ALA A 181 -8.43 22.53 -16.68
C ALA A 181 -7.65 21.21 -16.47
N ASN A 182 -8.11 20.10 -17.06
CA ASN A 182 -7.43 18.81 -17.02
C ASN A 182 -6.02 18.91 -17.59
N THR A 183 -5.89 19.49 -18.78
CA THR A 183 -4.62 19.68 -19.46
C THR A 183 -3.70 20.64 -18.70
N LEU A 184 -4.25 21.73 -18.16
CA LEU A 184 -3.48 22.68 -17.37
C LEU A 184 -2.84 22.00 -16.14
N LEU A 185 -3.62 21.27 -15.35
CA LEU A 185 -3.16 20.56 -14.15
C LEU A 185 -2.18 19.43 -14.45
N ALA A 186 -2.31 18.79 -15.61
CA ALA A 186 -1.38 17.76 -16.05
C ALA A 186 -0.01 18.34 -16.43
N ILE A 187 0.02 19.53 -17.03
CA ILE A 187 1.27 20.21 -17.45
C ILE A 187 1.97 20.88 -16.27
N HIS A 188 1.23 21.57 -15.40
CA HIS A 188 1.76 22.43 -14.35
C HIS A 188 2.59 21.67 -13.30
N ASP A 189 2.16 20.47 -12.91
CA ASP A 189 2.84 19.66 -11.88
C ASP A 189 3.99 18.77 -12.43
N GLY A 190 4.62 19.19 -13.54
CA GLY A 190 5.99 18.79 -13.87
C GLY A 190 6.18 17.79 -15.00
N ILE A 191 5.79 18.11 -16.25
CA ILE A 191 6.05 17.19 -17.38
C ILE A 191 6.39 17.81 -18.72
N PHE A 192 5.67 18.83 -19.17
CA PHE A 192 5.84 19.29 -20.54
C PHE A 192 6.55 20.63 -20.55
N GLU A 193 7.87 20.60 -20.79
CA GLU A 193 8.65 21.77 -21.21
C GLU A 193 8.20 22.32 -22.59
N SER A 194 7.06 21.84 -23.12
CA SER A 194 6.42 22.40 -24.30
C SER A 194 5.76 23.73 -23.95
N ARG A 195 6.57 24.78 -23.89
CA ARG A 195 6.12 26.17 -23.83
C ARG A 195 4.98 26.46 -24.83
N PRO A 196 4.99 25.96 -26.09
CA PRO A 196 3.88 26.17 -27.01
C PRO A 196 2.55 25.55 -26.55
N LEU A 197 2.57 24.36 -25.94
CA LEU A 197 1.35 23.73 -25.42
C LEU A 197 0.82 24.51 -24.21
N LEU A 198 1.72 24.97 -23.33
CA LEU A 198 1.37 25.78 -22.18
C LEU A 198 0.74 27.13 -22.60
N GLU A 199 1.36 27.85 -23.52
CA GLU A 199 0.83 29.11 -24.07
C GLU A 199 -0.55 28.90 -24.72
N ARG A 200 -0.74 27.80 -25.45
CA ARG A 200 -2.03 27.43 -26.03
C ARG A 200 -3.08 27.14 -24.96
N VAL A 201 -2.74 26.40 -23.91
CA VAL A 201 -3.65 26.12 -22.80
C VAL A 201 -4.03 27.40 -22.09
N TRP A 202 -3.07 28.28 -21.80
CA TRP A 202 -3.32 29.56 -21.14
C TRP A 202 -4.25 30.46 -21.94
N SER A 203 -4.02 30.59 -23.24
CA SER A 203 -4.92 31.36 -24.12
C SER A 203 -6.35 30.81 -24.07
N LYS A 204 -6.53 29.48 -23.92
CA LYS A 204 -7.85 28.88 -23.77
C LYS A 204 -8.44 29.10 -22.37
N VAL A 205 -7.63 29.15 -21.32
CA VAL A 205 -8.12 29.44 -19.96
C VAL A 205 -8.77 30.82 -19.92
N GLU A 206 -8.12 31.84 -20.45
CA GLU A 206 -8.66 33.20 -20.51
C GLU A 206 -9.97 33.24 -21.31
N ASN A 207 -10.01 32.59 -22.49
CA ASN A 207 -11.19 32.55 -23.34
C ASN A 207 -12.38 31.77 -22.72
N VAL A 208 -12.11 30.71 -21.97
CA VAL A 208 -13.14 29.76 -21.48
C VAL A 208 -13.64 30.11 -20.08
N PHE A 209 -12.78 30.68 -19.25
CA PHE A 209 -13.07 31.03 -17.86
C PHE A 209 -13.13 32.53 -17.61
N GLY A 210 -12.62 33.38 -18.50
CA GLY A 210 -12.53 34.83 -18.29
C GLY A 210 -11.54 35.21 -17.18
N ILE A 211 -10.63 34.30 -16.81
CA ILE A 211 -9.63 34.52 -15.77
C ILE A 211 -8.32 34.92 -16.43
N GLY A 212 -7.88 36.15 -16.20
CA GLY A 212 -6.58 36.64 -16.67
C GLY A 212 -5.46 36.05 -15.83
N ILE A 213 -4.94 34.88 -16.22
CA ILE A 213 -3.82 34.23 -15.53
C ILE A 213 -2.54 34.62 -16.24
N ARG A 214 -1.61 35.25 -15.50
CA ARG A 214 -0.47 35.91 -16.13
C ARG A 214 0.69 35.00 -16.47
N ASP A 215 1.01 33.96 -15.67
CA ASP A 215 2.11 33.04 -16.01
C ASP A 215 2.08 31.70 -15.24
N ASN A 216 1.41 31.61 -14.09
CA ASN A 216 1.36 30.42 -13.23
C ASN A 216 -0.02 30.17 -12.66
N LEU A 217 -0.32 28.91 -12.33
CA LEU A 217 -1.53 28.54 -11.61
C LEU A 217 -1.31 28.80 -10.11
N ASP A 218 -1.56 30.02 -9.65
CA ASP A 218 -1.47 30.35 -8.23
C ASP A 218 -2.73 29.93 -7.44
N PHE A 219 -2.75 30.22 -6.14
CA PHE A 219 -3.85 29.82 -5.25
C PHE A 219 -5.18 30.48 -5.64
N GLU A 220 -5.19 31.78 -5.95
CA GLU A 220 -6.42 32.50 -6.29
C GLU A 220 -6.95 32.11 -7.68
N ALA A 221 -6.05 31.86 -8.64
CA ALA A 221 -6.39 31.29 -9.94
C ALA A 221 -6.98 29.89 -9.79
N SER A 222 -6.37 29.03 -8.96
CA SER A 222 -6.88 27.68 -8.65
C SER A 222 -8.27 27.73 -8.01
N ARG A 223 -8.46 28.63 -7.06
CA ARG A 223 -9.75 28.87 -6.39
C ARG A 223 -10.82 29.37 -7.36
N SER A 224 -10.47 30.31 -8.24
CA SER A 224 -11.39 30.85 -9.24
C SER A 224 -11.81 29.78 -10.26
N LEU A 225 -10.85 28.98 -10.74
CA LEU A 225 -11.13 27.83 -11.61
C LEU A 225 -12.00 26.78 -10.90
N PHE A 226 -11.73 26.51 -9.63
CA PHE A 226 -12.53 25.58 -8.83
C PHE A 226 -14.00 26.00 -8.82
N TYR A 227 -14.31 27.26 -8.47
CA TYR A 227 -15.70 27.73 -8.45
C TYR A 227 -16.37 27.70 -9.83
N ALA A 228 -15.66 28.11 -10.88
CA ALA A 228 -16.19 28.07 -12.24
C ALA A 228 -16.52 26.64 -12.71
N LEU A 229 -15.69 25.66 -12.33
CA LEU A 229 -15.96 24.25 -12.61
C LEU A 229 -17.05 23.67 -11.71
N LEU A 230 -17.14 24.11 -10.46
CA LEU A 230 -18.17 23.67 -9.53
C LEU A 230 -19.57 24.05 -10.01
N GLU A 231 -19.74 25.26 -10.54
CA GLU A 231 -21.00 25.67 -11.18
C GLU A 231 -21.32 24.81 -12.40
N SER A 232 -20.28 24.33 -13.09
CA SER A 232 -20.40 23.55 -14.33
C SER A 232 -20.56 22.03 -14.10
N ILE A 233 -20.22 21.52 -12.91
CA ILE A 233 -20.22 20.07 -12.64
C ILE A 233 -21.62 19.53 -12.28
N VAL A 234 -22.58 20.41 -12.00
CA VAL A 234 -23.95 20.03 -11.66
C VAL A 234 -24.55 19.22 -12.81
N GLY A 235 -24.87 17.93 -12.55
CA GLY A 235 -25.41 17.00 -13.54
C GLY A 235 -24.38 16.08 -14.22
N PHE A 236 -23.09 16.20 -13.90
CA PHE A 236 -22.06 15.29 -14.38
C PHE A 236 -21.73 14.20 -13.34
N GLU A 237 -21.89 12.94 -13.72
CA GLU A 237 -21.60 11.77 -12.88
C GLU A 237 -20.45 10.92 -13.44
N ASN A 238 -19.37 11.57 -13.89
CA ASN A 238 -18.21 10.89 -14.47
C ASN A 238 -16.90 11.16 -13.70
N CYS A 239 -15.99 10.19 -13.72
CA CYS A 239 -14.71 10.25 -13.00
C CYS A 239 -13.82 11.40 -13.49
N HIS A 240 -13.85 11.72 -14.78
CA HIS A 240 -13.06 12.80 -15.37
C HIS A 240 -13.37 14.16 -14.73
N SER A 241 -14.62 14.61 -14.75
CA SER A 241 -15.03 15.92 -14.24
C SER A 241 -14.73 16.06 -12.74
N TRP A 242 -15.09 15.06 -11.94
CA TRP A 242 -14.82 15.05 -10.50
C TRP A 242 -13.33 14.94 -10.20
N GLY A 243 -12.58 14.18 -10.99
CA GLY A 243 -11.13 14.05 -10.88
C GLY A 243 -10.39 15.37 -11.19
N VAL A 244 -10.89 16.19 -12.12
CA VAL A 244 -10.35 17.53 -12.38
C VAL A 244 -10.58 18.46 -11.19
N VAL A 245 -11.79 18.45 -10.61
CA VAL A 245 -12.11 19.25 -9.42
C VAL A 245 -11.26 18.82 -8.22
N ALA A 246 -11.10 17.52 -8.00
CA ALA A 246 -10.23 16.97 -6.97
C ALA A 246 -8.76 17.39 -7.16
N ALA A 247 -8.26 17.33 -8.39
CA ALA A 247 -6.88 17.72 -8.70
C ALA A 247 -6.63 19.23 -8.50
N LEU A 248 -7.62 20.09 -8.77
CA LEU A 248 -7.52 21.53 -8.47
C LEU A 248 -7.40 21.78 -6.96
N LEU A 249 -8.21 21.07 -6.15
CA LEU A 249 -8.10 21.19 -4.69
C LEU A 249 -6.75 20.69 -4.19
N LEU A 250 -6.28 19.55 -4.70
CA LEU A 250 -4.93 19.05 -4.39
C LEU A 250 -3.86 20.08 -4.72
N HIS A 251 -3.94 20.68 -5.91
CA HIS A 251 -3.01 21.72 -6.33
C HIS A 251 -3.09 22.95 -5.42
N ALA A 252 -4.29 23.45 -5.11
CA ALA A 252 -4.46 24.57 -4.17
C ALA A 252 -3.93 24.27 -2.76
N GLN A 253 -4.07 23.02 -2.28
CA GLN A 253 -3.47 22.58 -1.02
C GLN A 253 -1.92 22.59 -1.07
N THR A 254 -1.33 22.28 -2.23
CA THR A 254 0.14 22.35 -2.41
C THR A 254 0.69 23.77 -2.29
N LEU A 255 -0.09 24.77 -2.75
CA LEU A 255 0.34 26.17 -2.78
C LEU A 255 0.20 26.89 -1.44
N ASN A 256 -0.56 26.32 -0.51
CA ASN A 256 -0.95 26.99 0.73
C ASN A 256 -0.61 26.17 1.98
N ASP A 257 0.49 25.40 1.92
CA ASP A 257 1.07 24.58 3.00
C ASP A 257 0.03 23.95 3.95
N GLY A 258 -1.01 23.34 3.36
CA GLY A 258 -1.92 22.46 4.10
C GLY A 258 -3.09 23.09 4.87
N GLY A 259 -3.47 24.36 4.70
CA GLY A 259 -4.72 24.78 5.35
C GLY A 259 -5.16 26.23 5.35
N SER A 260 -5.67 26.73 4.22
CA SER A 260 -6.79 27.67 4.36
C SER A 260 -8.02 26.89 4.79
N GLY A 261 -8.88 27.48 5.63
CA GLY A 261 -10.20 26.90 5.94
C GLY A 261 -10.98 26.55 4.66
N TRP A 262 -10.75 27.28 3.57
CA TRP A 262 -11.35 27.02 2.28
C TRP A 262 -11.01 25.65 1.68
N THR A 263 -9.73 25.22 1.63
CA THR A 263 -9.36 23.93 1.02
C THR A 263 -9.93 22.75 1.82
N LEU A 264 -9.96 22.88 3.15
CA LEU A 264 -10.56 21.90 4.05
C LEU A 264 -12.07 21.78 3.81
N GLU A 265 -12.80 22.90 3.83
CA GLU A 265 -14.26 22.92 3.61
C GLU A 265 -14.63 22.38 2.23
N CYS A 266 -13.91 22.78 1.18
CA CYS A 266 -14.17 22.28 -0.17
C CYS A 266 -13.86 20.79 -0.31
N THR A 267 -12.84 20.28 0.36
CA THR A 267 -12.53 18.85 0.36
C THR A 267 -13.60 18.05 1.10
N LYS A 268 -14.03 18.52 2.28
CA LYS A 268 -15.14 17.90 3.03
C LYS A 268 -16.40 17.87 2.19
N TRP A 269 -16.74 18.98 1.54
CA TRP A 269 -17.88 19.06 0.63
C TRP A 269 -17.75 18.07 -0.53
N LEU A 270 -16.58 18.01 -1.17
CA LEU A 270 -16.31 17.12 -2.29
C LEU A 270 -16.48 15.65 -1.87
N LEU A 271 -15.89 15.24 -0.74
CA LEU A 271 -15.96 13.87 -0.25
C LEU A 271 -17.38 13.48 0.19
N TYR A 272 -18.12 14.39 0.81
CA TYR A 272 -19.52 14.16 1.16
C TYR A 272 -20.39 13.94 -0.08
N ARG A 273 -20.19 14.77 -1.12
CA ARG A 273 -20.91 14.66 -2.40
C ARG A 273 -20.51 13.43 -3.21
N THR A 274 -19.25 13.02 -3.13
CA THR A 274 -18.69 11.87 -3.86
C THR A 274 -18.71 10.58 -3.05
N SER A 275 -19.56 10.48 -2.02
CA SER A 275 -19.83 9.24 -1.30
C SER A 275 -20.22 8.06 -2.23
N ASN A 276 -20.56 8.34 -3.49
CA ASN A 276 -20.57 7.38 -4.58
C ASN A 276 -19.14 6.99 -5.04
N PRO A 277 -18.70 5.73 -4.82
CA PRO A 277 -17.36 5.25 -5.18
C PRO A 277 -17.03 5.31 -6.68
N SER A 278 -18.00 5.59 -7.54
CA SER A 278 -17.81 5.70 -9.00
C SER A 278 -17.31 7.07 -9.47
N LEU A 279 -17.39 8.11 -8.63
CA LEU A 279 -17.04 9.50 -9.00
C LEU A 279 -15.57 9.84 -8.74
N LEU A 280 -14.97 9.28 -7.69
CA LEU A 280 -13.55 9.44 -7.39
C LEU A 280 -12.90 8.09 -7.10
N PRO A 281 -11.76 7.77 -7.75
CA PRO A 281 -11.00 6.57 -7.45
C PRO A 281 -10.31 6.69 -6.08
N PRO A 282 -10.05 5.56 -5.38
CA PRO A 282 -9.36 5.52 -4.10
C PRO A 282 -8.08 6.35 -4.03
N TYR A 283 -7.27 6.32 -5.09
CA TYR A 283 -6.03 7.10 -5.18
C TYR A 283 -6.26 8.60 -4.93
N LEU A 284 -7.20 9.22 -5.64
CA LEU A 284 -7.47 10.66 -5.54
C LEU A 284 -8.04 11.04 -4.17
N THR A 285 -8.96 10.22 -3.64
CA THR A 285 -9.52 10.45 -2.30
C THR A 285 -8.45 10.38 -1.22
N ARG A 286 -7.56 9.38 -1.27
CA ARG A 286 -6.45 9.27 -0.33
C ARG A 286 -5.51 10.47 -0.43
N SER A 287 -5.16 10.90 -1.64
CA SER A 287 -4.31 12.08 -1.85
C SER A 287 -4.91 13.35 -1.26
N LEU A 288 -6.23 13.54 -1.40
CA LEU A 288 -6.94 14.69 -0.83
C LEU A 288 -6.89 14.70 0.69
N LEU A 289 -7.10 13.52 1.29
CA LEU A 289 -7.09 13.37 2.75
C LEU A 289 -5.69 13.53 3.34
N GLN A 290 -4.65 13.00 2.68
CA GLN A 290 -3.26 13.02 3.15
C GLN A 290 -2.71 14.41 3.47
N ARG A 291 -3.25 15.46 2.86
CA ARG A 291 -2.79 16.85 3.00
C ARG A 291 -3.62 17.66 4.00
N LEU A 292 -4.58 17.03 4.67
CA LEU A 292 -5.50 17.70 5.58
C LEU A 292 -5.37 17.13 6.99
N SER A 293 -5.46 18.03 7.96
CA SER A 293 -5.58 17.70 9.38
C SER A 293 -7.03 17.26 9.70
N ILE A 294 -7.40 16.07 9.23
CA ILE A 294 -8.72 15.46 9.42
C ILE A 294 -8.63 14.38 10.49
N THR A 295 -9.67 14.26 11.31
CA THR A 295 -9.82 13.19 12.30
C THR A 295 -10.56 11.98 11.72
N PRO A 296 -10.32 10.75 12.22
CA PRO A 296 -11.05 9.56 11.76
C PRO A 296 -12.58 9.68 11.85
N ALA A 297 -13.09 10.41 12.85
CA ALA A 297 -14.53 10.62 13.03
C ALA A 297 -15.17 11.36 11.85
N GLU A 298 -14.48 12.35 11.30
CA GLU A 298 -14.96 13.20 10.18
C GLU A 298 -15.07 12.45 8.85
N VAL A 299 -14.41 11.30 8.71
CA VAL A 299 -14.40 10.47 7.49
C VAL A 299 -14.94 9.06 7.72
N SER A 300 -15.63 8.84 8.83
CA SER A 300 -16.18 7.54 9.23
C SER A 300 -17.19 6.94 8.25
N TYR A 301 -17.77 7.75 7.36
CA TYR A 301 -18.67 7.30 6.30
C TYR A 301 -17.95 6.69 5.08
N LEU A 302 -16.63 6.87 4.96
CA LEU A 302 -15.83 6.32 3.88
C LEU A 302 -15.36 4.90 4.20
N SER A 303 -15.39 4.02 3.22
CA SER A 303 -14.77 2.70 3.32
C SER A 303 -13.25 2.82 3.49
N GLY A 304 -12.63 1.92 4.25
CA GLY A 304 -11.18 1.89 4.47
C GLY A 304 -10.34 1.90 3.19
N LYS A 305 -10.87 1.38 2.06
CA LYS A 305 -10.16 1.47 0.78
C LYS A 305 -9.92 2.92 0.31
N TYR A 306 -10.73 3.89 0.73
CA TYR A 306 -10.56 5.31 0.39
C TYR A 306 -9.72 6.10 1.40
N LEU A 307 -9.43 5.50 2.56
CA LEU A 307 -8.74 6.18 3.64
C LEU A 307 -7.22 6.03 3.49
N PRO A 308 -6.44 7.09 3.77
CA PRO A 308 -5.01 6.96 3.94
C PRO A 308 -4.70 6.17 5.22
N LEU A 309 -3.49 5.63 5.28
CA LEU A 309 -3.10 4.68 6.31
C LEU A 309 -3.31 5.19 7.74
N TYR A 310 -2.95 6.44 8.03
CA TYR A 310 -3.08 7.05 9.36
C TYR A 310 -4.53 7.32 9.81
N LEU A 311 -5.51 7.31 8.89
CA LEU A 311 -6.94 7.43 9.20
C LEU A 311 -7.64 6.08 9.35
N LEU A 312 -6.97 4.98 9.03
CA LEU A 312 -7.53 3.65 9.23
C LEU A 312 -7.59 3.30 10.72
N PRO A 313 -8.63 2.55 11.14
CA PRO A 313 -8.67 1.93 12.46
C PRO A 313 -7.36 1.20 12.75
N LEU A 314 -6.91 1.29 14.00
CA LEU A 314 -5.61 0.75 14.39
C LEU A 314 -5.46 -0.75 14.09
N GLU A 315 -6.54 -1.51 14.29
CA GLU A 315 -6.59 -2.93 13.95
C GLU A 315 -6.46 -3.17 12.43
N GLU A 316 -7.11 -2.37 11.58
CA GLU A 316 -6.96 -2.49 10.12
C GLU A 316 -5.52 -2.19 9.67
N ARG A 317 -4.89 -1.17 10.27
CA ARG A 317 -3.47 -0.90 10.03
C ARG A 317 -2.59 -2.07 10.43
N ARG A 318 -2.88 -2.69 11.58
CA ARG A 318 -2.22 -3.91 12.04
C ARG A 318 -2.34 -5.03 11.02
N LEU A 319 -3.55 -5.32 10.55
CA LEU A 319 -3.78 -6.34 9.53
C LEU A 319 -3.04 -6.05 8.20
N LEU A 320 -3.02 -4.79 7.76
CA LEU A 320 -2.25 -4.39 6.58
C LEU A 320 -0.74 -4.52 6.80
N TRP A 321 -0.24 -4.20 8.00
CA TRP A 321 1.14 -4.42 8.37
C TRP A 321 1.47 -5.92 8.40
N LEU A 322 0.60 -6.79 8.93
CA LEU A 322 0.83 -8.24 8.92
C LEU A 322 0.91 -8.81 7.50
N ARG A 323 0.08 -8.29 6.60
CA ARG A 323 0.13 -8.65 5.18
C ARG A 323 1.40 -8.16 4.51
N ASN A 324 1.83 -6.94 4.75
CA ASN A 324 2.92 -6.30 3.99
C ASN A 324 4.28 -6.28 4.70
N GLY A 325 4.30 -6.69 5.96
CA GLY A 325 5.39 -6.57 6.91
C GLY A 325 6.40 -7.70 6.80
N PRO A 326 7.25 -7.85 7.82
CA PRO A 326 8.40 -8.75 7.75
C PRO A 326 8.04 -10.22 8.03
N LEU A 327 6.85 -10.53 8.52
CA LEU A 327 6.50 -11.89 8.94
C LEU A 327 6.47 -12.86 7.75
N ARG A 328 7.18 -13.99 7.89
CA ARG A 328 7.28 -15.04 6.86
C ARG A 328 7.23 -16.44 7.46
N VAL A 329 6.83 -17.38 6.60
CA VAL A 329 6.98 -18.81 6.81
C VAL A 329 8.27 -19.25 6.13
N PHE A 330 9.18 -19.88 6.88
CA PHE A 330 10.45 -20.39 6.39
C PHE A 330 10.32 -21.86 5.98
N SER A 331 11.13 -22.29 5.01
CA SER A 331 11.11 -23.67 4.48
C SER A 331 11.60 -24.70 5.50
N SER A 332 12.58 -24.33 6.33
CA SER A 332 12.99 -25.12 7.49
C SER A 332 12.28 -24.61 8.74
N ASN A 333 11.59 -25.52 9.44
CA ASN A 333 11.07 -25.27 10.79
C ASN A 333 12.07 -25.69 11.89
N ARG A 334 13.25 -26.21 11.50
CA ARG A 334 14.28 -26.70 12.42
C ARG A 334 15.50 -25.80 12.39
N LEU A 335 16.01 -25.51 13.58
CA LEU A 335 17.32 -24.92 13.80
C LEU A 335 18.28 -26.03 14.21
N SER A 336 19.49 -26.04 13.65
CA SER A 336 20.54 -26.98 14.01
C SER A 336 20.96 -26.76 15.47
N HIS A 337 20.92 -27.83 16.28
CA HIS A 337 21.30 -27.80 17.70
C HIS A 337 22.80 -27.51 17.90
N GLY A 338 23.13 -26.60 18.82
CA GLY A 338 24.51 -26.40 19.33
C GLY A 338 24.53 -25.33 20.42
N SER A 339 25.31 -25.45 21.49
CA SER A 339 25.19 -24.69 22.76
C SER A 339 25.11 -23.14 22.71
N SER A 340 25.41 -22.48 21.58
CA SER A 340 25.30 -21.02 21.38
C SER A 340 24.13 -20.60 20.47
N TRP A 341 23.32 -21.55 20.01
CA TRP A 341 22.31 -21.36 18.97
C TRP A 341 21.19 -20.38 19.37
N GLN A 342 20.80 -20.32 20.64
CA GLN A 342 19.74 -19.40 21.13
C GLN A 342 20.13 -17.93 20.89
N ARG A 343 21.37 -17.58 21.23
CA ARG A 343 21.93 -16.25 20.99
C ARG A 343 22.05 -15.97 19.50
N CYS A 344 22.58 -16.92 18.73
CA CYS A 344 22.69 -16.78 17.27
C CYS A 344 21.31 -16.62 16.61
N LEU A 345 20.28 -17.31 17.08
CA LEU A 345 18.93 -17.23 16.57
C LEU A 345 18.28 -15.88 16.88
N ILE A 346 18.35 -15.44 18.14
CA ILE A 346 17.82 -14.13 18.55
C ILE A 346 18.52 -13.03 17.76
N LEU A 347 19.85 -13.08 17.65
CA LEU A 347 20.63 -12.17 16.83
C LEU A 347 20.21 -12.25 15.35
N GLN A 348 19.96 -13.44 14.80
CA GLN A 348 19.51 -13.59 13.42
C GLN A 348 18.13 -12.96 13.22
N ILE A 349 17.16 -13.21 14.09
CA ILE A 349 15.80 -12.67 13.98
C ILE A 349 15.81 -11.15 14.02
N VAL A 350 16.60 -10.59 14.94
CA VAL A 350 16.74 -9.13 15.08
C VAL A 350 17.47 -8.53 13.88
N ASN A 351 18.41 -9.27 13.29
CA ASN A 351 19.16 -8.84 12.12
C ASN A 351 18.45 -9.06 10.78
N CYS A 352 17.39 -9.87 10.73
CA CYS A 352 16.73 -10.24 9.49
C CYS A 352 15.66 -9.22 9.05
N ILE A 353 15.59 -9.03 7.74
CA ILE A 353 14.50 -8.29 7.08
C ILE A 353 13.18 -9.05 7.26
N ASP A 354 13.24 -10.39 7.21
CA ASP A 354 12.09 -11.26 7.41
C ASP A 354 12.10 -11.90 8.80
N VAL A 355 10.95 -11.87 9.47
CA VAL A 355 10.74 -12.40 10.82
C VAL A 355 10.00 -13.74 10.71
N PRO A 356 10.58 -14.85 11.18
CA PRO A 356 10.00 -16.19 11.01
C PRO A 356 8.81 -16.43 11.94
N THR A 357 7.75 -17.06 11.42
CA THR A 357 6.51 -17.37 12.18
C THR A 357 6.36 -18.86 12.53
N ASN A 358 7.08 -19.74 11.85
CA ASN A 358 6.92 -21.20 11.95
C ASN A 358 8.16 -21.93 12.47
N ILE A 359 9.09 -21.20 13.08
CA ILE A 359 10.27 -21.80 13.72
C ILE A 359 9.87 -22.26 15.12
N CYS A 360 10.29 -23.49 15.46
CA CYS A 360 10.15 -24.03 16.80
C CYS A 360 11.54 -24.35 17.39
N TYR A 361 11.67 -24.11 18.69
CA TYR A 361 12.73 -24.67 19.52
C TYR A 361 12.40 -26.13 19.81
N TYR A 362 13.32 -27.03 19.47
CA TYR A 362 13.25 -28.44 19.83
C TYR A 362 14.21 -28.68 20.99
N SER A 363 13.73 -29.32 22.05
CA SER A 363 14.57 -29.87 23.11
C SER A 363 14.38 -31.38 23.14
N PHE A 364 15.43 -32.13 23.45
CA PHE A 364 15.37 -33.60 23.52
C PHE A 364 14.35 -34.11 24.55
N THR A 365 13.99 -33.28 25.53
CA THR A 365 13.12 -33.63 26.64
C THR A 365 11.72 -33.03 26.54
N ARG A 366 11.39 -32.25 25.49
CA ARG A 366 10.14 -31.49 25.42
C ARG A 366 9.46 -31.49 24.07
N PRO A 367 8.14 -31.24 24.05
CA PRO A 367 7.47 -30.85 22.82
C PRO A 367 8.10 -29.57 22.25
N PRO A 368 8.04 -29.39 20.92
CA PRO A 368 8.57 -28.21 20.26
C PRO A 368 7.89 -26.94 20.78
N LEU A 369 8.69 -25.94 21.16
CA LEU A 369 8.20 -24.64 21.61
C LEU A 369 8.25 -23.62 20.46
N PRO A 370 7.15 -22.93 20.14
CA PRO A 370 7.16 -21.85 19.16
C PRO A 370 8.16 -20.74 19.51
N LEU A 371 8.85 -20.22 18.50
CA LEU A 371 9.88 -19.18 18.67
C LEU A 371 9.32 -17.88 19.28
N ASN A 372 8.11 -17.47 18.91
CA ASN A 372 7.45 -16.32 19.49
C ASN A 372 7.30 -16.47 21.01
N ASP A 373 6.86 -17.64 21.49
CA ASP A 373 6.74 -17.93 22.92
C ASP A 373 8.10 -17.88 23.63
N VAL A 374 9.14 -18.43 23.01
CA VAL A 374 10.51 -18.36 23.54
C VAL A 374 10.94 -16.89 23.69
N ILE A 375 10.78 -16.07 22.65
CA ILE A 375 11.16 -14.64 22.67
C ILE A 375 10.34 -13.86 23.70
N PHE A 376 9.04 -14.17 23.87
CA PHE A 376 8.22 -13.55 24.91
C PHE A 376 8.74 -13.86 26.31
N THR A 377 9.11 -15.12 26.58
CA THR A 377 9.71 -15.49 27.88
C THR A 377 11.04 -14.77 28.11
N PHE A 378 11.90 -14.70 27.10
CA PHE A 378 13.14 -13.95 27.17
C PHE A 378 12.92 -12.45 27.42
N ALA A 379 11.91 -11.84 26.79
CA ALA A 379 11.58 -10.43 27.00
C ALA A 379 11.10 -10.16 28.43
N LYS A 380 10.30 -11.07 29.02
CA LYS A 380 9.88 -10.99 30.43
C LYS A 380 11.06 -11.09 31.41
N LEU A 381 12.09 -11.84 31.05
CA LEU A 381 13.29 -12.06 31.86
C LEU A 381 14.45 -11.14 31.49
N SER A 382 14.17 -10.07 30.74
CA SER A 382 15.20 -9.26 30.09
C SER A 382 16.18 -8.57 31.06
N GLU A 383 15.78 -8.37 32.32
CA GLU A 383 16.67 -7.84 33.38
C GLU A 383 17.82 -8.78 33.74
N SER A 384 17.66 -10.08 33.50
CA SER A 384 18.67 -11.11 33.82
C SER A 384 19.68 -11.36 32.70
N LEU A 385 19.55 -10.68 31.56
CA LEU A 385 20.33 -10.92 30.35
C LEU A 385 21.44 -9.89 30.20
N THR A 386 22.52 -10.26 29.47
CA THR A 386 23.53 -9.27 29.07
C THR A 386 22.93 -8.11 28.27
N GLU A 387 23.50 -6.91 28.41
CA GLU A 387 22.96 -5.67 27.81
C GLU A 387 22.69 -5.79 26.30
N ALA A 388 23.63 -6.37 25.55
CA ALA A 388 23.47 -6.58 24.10
C ALA A 388 22.31 -7.53 23.77
N VAL A 389 22.17 -8.62 24.52
CA VAL A 389 21.11 -9.62 24.32
C VAL A 389 19.75 -9.05 24.73
N ARG A 390 19.70 -8.34 25.87
CA ARG A 390 18.53 -7.58 26.34
C ARG A 390 18.03 -6.62 25.28
N ARG A 391 18.90 -5.77 24.72
CA ARG A 391 18.55 -4.82 23.65
C ARG A 391 17.89 -5.54 22.47
N ASP A 392 18.54 -6.59 21.98
CA ASP A 392 18.11 -7.28 20.77
C ASP A 392 16.76 -8.00 21.00
N ILE A 393 16.54 -8.61 22.17
CA ILE A 393 15.27 -9.24 22.53
C ILE A 393 14.13 -8.22 22.65
N LEU A 394 14.37 -7.11 23.36
CA LEU A 394 13.34 -6.08 23.58
C LEU A 394 12.86 -5.47 22.26
N VAL A 395 13.75 -5.35 21.26
CA VAL A 395 13.38 -4.86 19.93
C VAL A 395 12.79 -5.99 19.07
N GLY A 396 13.39 -7.19 19.11
CA GLY A 396 12.99 -8.35 18.32
C GLY A 396 11.63 -8.94 18.69
N VAL A 397 11.14 -8.68 19.91
CA VAL A 397 9.81 -9.15 20.37
C VAL A 397 8.67 -8.32 19.80
N VAL A 398 8.92 -7.07 19.39
CA VAL A 398 7.88 -6.13 18.92
C VAL A 398 7.07 -6.69 17.74
N PRO A 399 7.67 -7.24 16.67
CA PRO A 399 6.92 -7.83 15.58
C PRO A 399 5.98 -8.98 16.00
N TYR A 400 6.39 -9.79 16.99
CA TYR A 400 5.57 -10.89 17.49
C TYR A 400 4.43 -10.40 18.38
N LEU A 401 4.66 -9.39 19.22
CA LEU A 401 3.58 -8.76 20.01
C LEU A 401 2.51 -8.17 19.09
N LEU A 402 2.94 -7.48 18.02
CA LEU A 402 2.03 -6.94 17.00
C LEU A 402 1.27 -8.04 16.25
N ALA A 403 1.94 -9.16 15.94
CA ALA A 403 1.32 -10.30 15.26
C ALA A 403 0.23 -10.97 16.09
N ASP A 404 0.55 -11.28 17.35
CA ASP A 404 -0.31 -12.07 18.21
C ASP A 404 -1.32 -11.20 18.99
N SER A 405 -1.31 -9.87 18.76
CA SER A 405 -2.05 -8.88 19.57
C SER A 405 -1.81 -9.07 21.07
N ARG A 406 -0.59 -9.45 21.45
CA ARG A 406 -0.20 -9.67 22.84
C ARG A 406 0.35 -8.38 23.41
N GLN A 407 0.01 -8.12 24.66
CA GLN A 407 0.55 -6.99 25.40
C GLN A 407 1.61 -7.46 26.40
N LEU A 408 2.68 -6.70 26.50
CA LEU A 408 3.78 -6.94 27.42
C LEU A 408 4.27 -5.60 27.96
N ASN A 409 4.51 -5.52 29.27
CA ASN A 409 5.16 -4.36 29.86
C ASN A 409 6.63 -4.32 29.39
N LEU A 410 6.88 -3.57 28.32
CA LEU A 410 8.21 -3.35 27.78
C LEU A 410 8.71 -1.99 28.24
N VAL A 411 9.91 -1.99 28.83
CA VAL A 411 10.65 -0.79 29.25
C VAL A 411 10.79 0.26 28.13
N LEU A 412 10.67 -0.15 26.86
CA LEU A 412 10.69 0.74 25.69
C LEU A 412 9.56 1.80 25.72
N PHE A 413 8.40 1.48 26.31
CA PHE A 413 7.21 2.34 26.32
C PHE A 413 6.90 2.96 27.69
N GLU A 414 7.71 2.65 28.70
CA GLU A 414 7.65 3.27 30.01
C GLU A 414 7.97 4.77 29.90
N GLY A 415 7.16 5.59 30.57
CA GLY A 415 7.32 7.05 30.56
C GLY A 415 7.12 7.74 29.21
N GLN A 416 6.63 7.03 28.17
CA GLN A 416 6.40 7.63 26.86
C GLN A 416 5.39 8.79 26.93
N PRO A 417 5.75 10.00 26.45
CA PRO A 417 4.86 11.15 26.41
C PRO A 417 3.77 11.01 25.33
N ALA A 418 2.64 11.69 25.54
CA ALA A 418 1.59 11.79 24.53
C ALA A 418 2.08 12.62 23.33
N GLY A 419 1.89 12.11 22.11
CA GLY A 419 2.36 12.79 20.89
C GLY A 419 3.87 12.66 20.62
N GLU A 420 4.55 11.69 21.24
CA GLU A 420 5.96 11.42 20.94
C GLU A 420 6.15 11.05 19.46
N GLU A 421 7.00 11.80 18.76
CA GLU A 421 7.41 11.52 17.38
C GLU A 421 8.49 10.43 17.34
N TRP A 422 8.64 9.76 16.18
CA TRP A 422 9.57 8.64 16.02
C TRP A 422 11.02 8.95 16.41
N GLU A 423 11.52 10.15 16.10
CA GLU A 423 12.89 10.55 16.45
C GLU A 423 13.11 10.76 17.94
N GLN A 424 12.08 11.25 18.64
CA GLN A 424 12.09 11.40 20.09
C GLN A 424 12.04 10.01 20.74
N PHE A 425 11.16 9.14 20.24
CA PHE A 425 11.08 7.74 20.66
C PHE A 425 12.43 7.03 20.52
N TYR A 426 13.12 7.16 19.38
CA TYR A 426 14.42 6.53 19.17
C TYR A 426 15.49 7.06 20.12
N SER A 427 15.55 8.36 20.33
CA SER A 427 16.54 8.97 21.23
C SER A 427 16.34 8.51 22.69
N ARG A 428 15.09 8.48 23.15
CA ARG A 428 14.73 8.02 24.49
C ARG A 428 15.02 6.54 24.67
N VAL A 429 14.49 5.71 23.78
CA VAL A 429 14.61 4.25 23.87
C VAL A 429 16.07 3.80 23.74
N ALA A 430 16.85 4.44 22.87
CA ALA A 430 18.29 4.18 22.73
C ALA A 430 19.04 4.38 24.06
N THR A 431 18.68 5.41 24.82
CA THR A 431 19.26 5.68 26.15
C THR A 431 18.87 4.59 27.16
N ILE A 432 17.63 4.11 27.14
CA ILE A 432 17.12 3.08 28.06
C ILE A 432 17.83 1.73 27.87
N ILE A 433 18.08 1.34 26.62
CA ILE A 433 18.61 0.01 26.28
C ILE A 433 20.09 -0.01 25.91
N GLY A 434 20.82 1.10 26.10
CA GLY A 434 22.25 1.19 25.78
C GLY A 434 22.55 1.00 24.28
N SER A 435 21.80 1.69 23.42
CA SER A 435 21.91 1.57 21.95
C SER A 435 22.08 2.92 21.27
N SER A 436 22.29 2.93 19.95
CA SER A 436 22.17 4.14 19.12
C SER A 436 20.74 4.31 18.60
N PRO A 437 20.25 5.55 18.39
CA PRO A 437 18.98 5.81 17.73
C PRO A 437 18.92 5.23 16.31
N ASN A 438 20.05 5.24 15.60
CA ASN A 438 20.18 4.68 14.25
C ASN A 438 19.93 3.17 14.21
N TYR A 439 20.33 2.43 15.25
CA TYR A 439 20.01 1.01 15.36
C TYR A 439 18.49 0.80 15.38
N LEU A 440 17.76 1.55 16.20
CA LEU A 440 16.31 1.45 16.32
C LEU A 440 15.62 1.85 15.01
N ARG A 441 15.97 3.01 14.45
CA ARG A 441 15.48 3.47 13.15
C ARG A 441 15.69 2.42 12.06
N GLY A 442 16.87 1.80 12.02
CA GLY A 442 17.17 0.70 11.12
C GLY A 442 16.21 -0.48 11.28
N ARG A 443 15.93 -0.92 12.52
CA ARG A 443 15.04 -2.07 12.79
C ARG A 443 13.58 -1.79 12.47
N PHE A 444 13.04 -0.72 13.03
CA PHE A 444 11.64 -0.35 12.84
C PHE A 444 11.35 0.03 11.38
N GLY A 445 12.32 0.68 10.70
CA GLY A 445 12.27 0.95 9.27
C GLY A 445 12.30 -0.31 8.40
N LEU A 446 13.19 -1.28 8.68
CA LEU A 446 13.26 -2.55 7.94
C LEU A 446 11.94 -3.34 8.00
N TRP A 447 11.31 -3.35 9.17
CA TRP A 447 10.00 -3.98 9.38
C TRP A 447 8.82 -3.10 8.98
N LYS A 448 9.10 -1.90 8.44
CA LYS A 448 8.13 -0.90 8.00
C LYS A 448 7.16 -0.47 9.10
N ILE A 449 7.50 -0.61 10.38
CA ILE A 449 6.59 -0.29 11.48
C ILE A 449 6.21 1.19 11.47
N GLU A 450 7.20 2.08 11.26
CA GLU A 450 7.01 3.54 11.16
C GLU A 450 5.99 3.96 10.10
N LYS A 451 5.84 3.16 9.04
CA LYS A 451 4.89 3.44 7.97
C LYS A 451 3.44 3.28 8.43
N TYR A 452 3.18 2.34 9.35
CA TYR A 452 1.82 1.97 9.75
C TYR A 452 1.41 2.59 11.08
N PHE A 453 2.35 2.83 11.98
CA PHE A 453 2.05 3.21 13.35
C PHE A 453 2.85 4.43 13.77
N SER A 454 2.25 5.25 14.63
CA SER A 454 2.98 6.17 15.49
C SER A 454 3.52 5.43 16.72
N PRO A 455 4.47 6.01 17.47
CA PRO A 455 4.91 5.44 18.73
C PRO A 455 3.78 5.22 19.75
N ILE A 456 2.78 6.11 19.79
CA ILE A 456 1.63 5.97 20.70
C ILE A 456 0.67 4.84 20.25
N ASP A 457 0.48 4.67 18.94
CA ASP A 457 -0.27 3.54 18.39
C ASP A 457 0.35 2.22 18.82
N LEU A 458 1.69 2.10 18.71
CA LEU A 458 2.39 0.90 19.15
C LEU A 458 2.16 0.61 20.62
N LYS A 459 2.35 1.60 21.50
CA LYS A 459 2.09 1.43 22.92
C LYS A 459 0.68 0.90 23.15
N SER A 460 -0.34 1.47 22.50
CA SER A 460 -1.72 0.98 22.67
C SER A 460 -1.94 -0.47 22.20
N LEU A 461 -1.18 -0.94 21.20
CA LEU A 461 -1.28 -2.32 20.69
C LEU A 461 -0.55 -3.34 21.56
N ILE A 462 0.66 -3.00 22.02
CA ILE A 462 1.59 -4.01 22.57
C ILE A 462 1.97 -3.79 24.04
N TYR A 463 1.49 -2.73 24.68
CA TYR A 463 1.79 -2.43 26.08
C TYR A 463 0.54 -2.54 26.96
N THR A 464 0.69 -3.13 28.15
CA THR A 464 -0.33 -3.11 29.20
C THR A 464 0.26 -2.51 30.47
N ALA A 465 -0.50 -1.61 31.11
CA ALA A 465 -0.09 -0.97 32.36
C ALA A 465 -0.35 -1.85 33.60
N SER A 466 -1.19 -2.88 33.50
CA SER A 466 -1.53 -3.77 34.61
C SER A 466 -0.63 -5.01 34.67
N LEU A 467 0.11 -5.13 35.77
CA LEU A 467 0.66 -6.38 36.28
C LEU A 467 -0.50 -7.30 36.70
N GLN A 468 -1.08 -8.06 35.77
CA GLN A 468 -1.82 -9.26 36.12
C GLN A 468 -1.14 -10.45 35.46
N ASP A 469 -0.15 -10.96 36.17
CA ASP A 469 0.40 -12.30 35.96
C ASP A 469 -0.73 -13.32 36.03
N SER A 470 -1.15 -13.80 34.88
CA SER A 470 -1.92 -15.04 34.77
C SER A 470 -0.97 -16.15 34.32
N ASN A 471 -0.57 -16.95 35.32
CA ASN A 471 -0.16 -18.35 35.27
C ASN A 471 0.15 -18.94 33.89
N LEU A 472 1.45 -19.10 33.59
CA LEU A 472 1.92 -20.09 32.61
C LEU A 472 3.06 -20.91 33.22
N SER A 473 2.82 -22.21 33.38
CA SER A 473 3.76 -23.22 33.93
C SER A 473 5.03 -23.44 33.09
N VAL A 474 5.20 -22.70 32.00
CA VAL A 474 6.33 -22.77 31.06
C VAL A 474 7.57 -22.03 31.61
N ASP A 475 7.39 -21.19 32.62
CA ASP A 475 8.41 -20.25 33.10
C ASP A 475 9.57 -20.88 33.88
N SER A 476 9.35 -21.91 34.70
CA SER A 476 10.35 -22.33 35.71
C SER A 476 11.62 -22.94 35.13
N GLU A 477 11.54 -23.71 34.05
CA GLU A 477 12.70 -24.36 33.46
C GLU A 477 13.29 -23.63 32.24
N ILE A 478 12.53 -22.80 31.50
CA ILE A 478 13.17 -21.85 30.57
C ILE A 478 14.00 -20.86 31.39
N ARG A 479 13.47 -20.39 32.54
CA ARG A 479 14.28 -19.64 33.53
C ARG A 479 15.53 -20.42 33.91
N SER A 480 15.43 -21.72 34.26
CA SER A 480 16.59 -22.51 34.67
C SER A 480 17.61 -22.71 33.53
N GLU A 481 17.18 -22.84 32.28
CA GLU A 481 18.05 -22.96 31.11
C GLU A 481 18.73 -21.61 30.78
N ILE A 482 18.01 -20.50 30.89
CA ILE A 482 18.55 -19.14 30.79
C ILE A 482 19.63 -18.92 31.87
N THR A 483 19.33 -19.23 33.13
CA THR A 483 20.29 -19.09 34.25
C THR A 483 21.52 -19.98 34.07
N ARG A 484 21.41 -21.14 33.42
CA ARG A 484 22.54 -22.05 33.15
C ARG A 484 23.40 -21.63 31.96
N SER A 485 22.86 -20.86 31.02
CA SER A 485 23.50 -20.55 29.74
C SER A 485 24.46 -19.35 29.76
N ASN A 486 24.58 -18.62 30.88
CA ASN A 486 25.40 -17.39 31.00
C ASN A 486 25.18 -16.42 29.81
N LEU A 487 23.92 -16.19 29.43
CA LEU A 487 23.52 -15.35 28.28
C LEU A 487 23.39 -13.86 28.60
#